data_AF-H0GBK1-F1
#
_entry.id   AF-H0GBK1-F1
#
_cell.length_a   1.000
_cell.length_b   1.000
_cell.length_c   1.000
_cell.angle_alpha   90.00
_cell.angle_beta   90.00
_cell.angle_gamma   90.00
#
_symmetry.space_group_name_H-M   'P 1'
#
loop_
_entity.id
_entity.type
_entity.pdbx_description
1 polymer ?
#
loop_
_entity_poly.entity_id
_entity_poly.type
_entity_poly.pdbx_seq_one_letter_code
_entity_poly.pdbx_strand_id
1 'polypeptide(L)'
;MEKNGTIFVAPPKDGSDFKELFKQLAAAGAGRPLGSDGFPQGPWTPELLAEAISQIDSNRIGVDLRTVQLWFQENEKGISTSNIRWLARIFGCDDPEATSEWQMELSAAQLRLTAKRRDSKRAGSSTALRVPDMPPPVMVDNQTRPAGRQGFNLARTSEALFTRGSPLNLPASVFAGASALGFLSYIVGIHSATYGRTDGVVKQVGFLWAPNWTFLFMVLLPLFFALVTELLVFWKDEGRLRLTGHSEKMESDDAWARNVEASSYTYWAVFLICVLFAGLFQWIGVCLIPLINGGGNYAVDWGKLAIVRPEVISAPMTIVFTGLAYLYMCLCFYLLFAGLILLHTILHDLWKVEEGSKMRLEEYRRAGGEIGLRVMRGIFRCTVLGVLVAICMKAQSAYLASNGEDILTWLANDMSSVLNAQRNDSNSFSYRMPTHYSSLLVAISSCVGFLYGSIQFGKRFHAPLWKMSAVVALLFASYLLIDAFDGFSILLGTGTLLATYGLFDPEFGRWRANELGSNQSVS
;
A
#
# COMPACT_ATOMS: atom_id res chain seq x y z
N MET A 1 -9.18 -32.36 -45.56
CA MET A 1 -9.43 -33.79 -45.25
C MET A 1 -10.65 -33.85 -44.35
N GLU A 2 -11.41 -34.94 -44.37
CA GLU A 2 -12.50 -35.11 -43.39
C GLU A 2 -11.93 -35.72 -42.11
N LYS A 3 -12.30 -35.17 -40.95
CA LYS A 3 -12.01 -35.76 -39.64
C LYS A 3 -13.24 -35.59 -38.75
N ASN A 4 -13.73 -36.69 -38.17
CA ASN A 4 -14.93 -36.73 -37.32
C ASN A 4 -16.17 -36.04 -37.93
N GLY A 5 -16.43 -36.23 -39.24
CA GLY A 5 -17.59 -35.64 -39.93
C GLY A 5 -17.52 -34.13 -40.16
N THR A 6 -16.36 -33.51 -39.93
CA THR A 6 -16.12 -32.07 -40.10
C THR A 6 -14.92 -31.79 -41.00
N ILE A 7 -14.84 -30.57 -41.53
CA ILE A 7 -13.77 -30.14 -42.44
C ILE A 7 -12.48 -29.93 -41.66
N PHE A 8 -11.50 -30.81 -41.85
CA PHE A 8 -10.18 -30.64 -41.27
C PHE A 8 -9.22 -29.94 -42.23
N VAL A 9 -8.59 -28.88 -41.72
CA VAL A 9 -7.47 -28.16 -42.33
C VAL A 9 -6.26 -28.35 -41.41
N ALA A 10 -5.13 -28.76 -41.95
CA ALA A 10 -3.91 -28.92 -41.16
C ALA A 10 -3.26 -27.55 -40.85
N PRO A 11 -2.60 -27.37 -39.69
CA PRO A 11 -1.92 -26.13 -39.36
C PRO A 11 -0.81 -25.82 -40.38
N PRO A 12 -0.83 -24.66 -41.07
CA PRO A 12 0.11 -24.36 -42.15
C PRO A 12 1.56 -24.12 -41.68
N LYS A 13 1.77 -23.77 -40.40
CA LYS A 13 3.08 -23.45 -39.79
C LYS A 13 3.90 -22.42 -40.59
N ASP A 14 3.21 -21.51 -41.26
CA ASP A 14 3.74 -20.57 -42.25
C ASP A 14 4.28 -19.26 -41.64
N GLY A 15 4.18 -19.11 -40.32
CA GLY A 15 4.63 -17.89 -39.64
C GLY A 15 3.57 -16.80 -39.54
N SER A 16 2.35 -17.03 -40.05
CA SER A 16 1.25 -16.05 -40.02
C SER A 16 0.89 -15.62 -38.60
N ASP A 17 0.42 -14.37 -38.45
CA ASP A 17 -0.11 -13.89 -37.18
C ASP A 17 -1.53 -14.41 -36.93
N PHE A 18 -1.99 -14.30 -35.68
CA PHE A 18 -3.29 -14.86 -35.28
C PHE A 18 -4.45 -14.38 -36.17
N LYS A 19 -4.44 -13.13 -36.64
CA LYS A 19 -5.56 -12.56 -37.41
C LYS A 19 -5.58 -13.09 -38.83
N GLU A 20 -4.42 -13.23 -39.45
CA GLU A 20 -4.26 -13.83 -40.78
C GLU A 20 -4.66 -15.31 -40.76
N LEU A 21 -4.15 -16.06 -39.80
CA LEU A 21 -4.44 -17.48 -39.62
C LEU A 21 -5.93 -17.73 -39.34
N PHE A 22 -6.53 -16.94 -38.44
CA PHE A 22 -7.95 -17.06 -38.10
C PHE A 22 -8.86 -16.76 -39.31
N LYS A 23 -8.56 -15.71 -40.08
CA LYS A 23 -9.34 -15.35 -41.28
C LYS A 23 -9.32 -16.46 -42.33
N GLN A 24 -8.16 -17.07 -42.57
CA GLN A 24 -8.02 -18.19 -43.52
C GLN A 24 -8.86 -19.40 -43.08
N LEU A 25 -8.81 -19.77 -41.81
CA LEU A 25 -9.57 -20.91 -41.27
C LEU A 25 -11.07 -20.65 -41.22
N ALA A 26 -11.46 -19.43 -40.86
CA ALA A 26 -12.85 -19.00 -40.90
C ALA A 26 -13.41 -19.05 -42.33
N ALA A 27 -12.65 -18.57 -43.31
CA ALA A 27 -13.03 -18.61 -44.73
C ALA A 27 -13.08 -20.05 -45.28
N ALA A 28 -12.17 -20.91 -44.85
CA ALA A 28 -12.13 -22.32 -45.25
C ALA A 28 -13.22 -23.17 -44.57
N GLY A 29 -13.91 -22.65 -43.55
CA GLY A 29 -14.91 -23.40 -42.79
C GLY A 29 -14.31 -24.56 -41.97
N ALA A 30 -13.05 -24.44 -41.53
CA ALA A 30 -12.38 -25.48 -40.76
C ALA A 30 -13.16 -25.83 -39.48
N GLY A 31 -13.41 -27.10 -39.20
CA GLY A 31 -14.20 -27.57 -38.06
C GLY A 31 -15.72 -27.52 -38.25
N ARG A 32 -16.23 -27.08 -39.41
CA ARG A 32 -17.68 -27.15 -39.68
C ARG A 32 -18.13 -28.56 -40.07
N PRO A 33 -19.33 -28.99 -39.64
CA PRO A 33 -19.92 -30.25 -40.11
C PRO A 33 -20.16 -30.19 -41.63
N LEU A 34 -20.05 -31.34 -42.28
CA LEU A 34 -20.38 -31.47 -43.69
C LEU A 34 -21.91 -31.42 -43.90
N GLY A 35 -22.36 -30.90 -45.04
CA GLY A 35 -23.75 -31.00 -45.46
C GLY A 35 -24.14 -32.44 -45.79
N SER A 36 -25.45 -32.73 -45.81
CA SER A 36 -25.99 -34.03 -46.22
C SER A 36 -25.68 -34.42 -47.67
N ASP A 37 -25.14 -33.49 -48.46
CA ASP A 37 -24.68 -33.61 -49.83
C ASP A 37 -23.14 -33.82 -49.95
N GLY A 38 -22.41 -33.88 -48.83
CA GLY A 38 -20.96 -34.05 -48.80
C GLY A 38 -20.16 -32.78 -49.08
N PHE A 39 -20.82 -31.62 -49.22
CA PHE A 39 -20.16 -30.34 -49.47
C PHE A 39 -19.96 -29.51 -48.18
N PRO A 40 -18.94 -28.63 -48.14
CA PRO A 40 -18.74 -27.69 -47.04
C PRO A 40 -19.93 -26.76 -46.81
N GLN A 41 -20.40 -26.60 -45.56
CA GLN A 41 -21.52 -25.70 -45.21
C GLN A 41 -21.21 -24.20 -45.32
N GLY A 42 -20.13 -23.81 -45.99
CA GLY A 42 -19.65 -22.43 -46.16
C GLY A 42 -18.73 -21.94 -45.03
N PRO A 43 -18.26 -20.69 -45.08
CA PRO A 43 -17.34 -20.12 -44.08
C PRO A 43 -18.00 -19.97 -42.71
N TRP A 44 -17.20 -19.75 -41.66
CA TRP A 44 -17.68 -19.36 -40.35
C TRP A 44 -18.17 -17.91 -40.35
N THR A 45 -19.36 -17.67 -39.80
CA THR A 45 -19.81 -16.33 -39.38
C THR A 45 -19.61 -16.15 -37.87
N PRO A 46 -19.54 -14.91 -37.36
CA PRO A 46 -19.41 -14.67 -35.93
C PRO A 46 -20.51 -15.33 -35.10
N GLU A 47 -21.75 -15.35 -35.60
CA GLU A 47 -22.92 -15.93 -34.94
C GLU A 47 -22.79 -17.46 -34.86
N LEU A 48 -22.47 -18.11 -35.98
CA LEU A 48 -22.30 -19.56 -36.04
C LEU A 48 -21.14 -20.04 -35.17
N LEU A 49 -20.03 -19.29 -35.14
CA LEU A 49 -18.87 -19.66 -34.36
C LEU A 49 -19.10 -19.45 -32.85
N ALA A 50 -19.80 -18.39 -32.46
CA ALA A 50 -20.19 -18.16 -31.06
C ALA A 50 -21.13 -19.26 -30.54
N GLU A 51 -22.08 -19.69 -31.37
CA GLU A 51 -22.97 -20.80 -31.08
C GLU A 51 -22.20 -22.12 -30.95
N ALA A 52 -21.33 -22.45 -31.91
CA ALA A 52 -20.53 -23.67 -31.88
C ALA A 52 -19.62 -23.76 -30.64
N ILE A 53 -18.99 -22.65 -30.23
CA ILE A 53 -18.18 -22.62 -28.99
C ILE A 53 -19.04 -22.80 -27.74
N SER A 54 -20.28 -22.33 -27.77
CA SER A 54 -21.21 -22.42 -26.63
C SER A 54 -21.85 -23.80 -26.51
N GLN A 55 -21.88 -24.60 -27.59
CA GLN A 55 -22.37 -25.98 -27.61
C GLN A 55 -21.32 -27.01 -27.15
N ILE A 56 -20.07 -26.62 -26.88
CA ILE A 56 -19.05 -27.52 -26.34
C ILE A 56 -19.40 -27.83 -24.88
N ASP A 57 -19.68 -29.10 -24.54
CA ASP A 57 -20.09 -29.57 -23.19
C ASP A 57 -19.20 -29.08 -22.03
N SER A 58 -17.92 -28.85 -22.33
CA SER A 58 -16.92 -28.37 -21.38
C SER A 58 -16.98 -26.86 -21.09
N ASN A 59 -17.85 -26.12 -21.79
CA ASN A 59 -17.98 -24.66 -21.73
C ASN A 59 -19.34 -24.21 -21.15
N ARG A 60 -19.52 -24.29 -19.83
CA ARG A 60 -20.77 -23.91 -19.14
C ARG A 60 -21.14 -22.41 -19.23
N ILE A 61 -20.19 -21.56 -19.64
CA ILE A 61 -20.33 -20.10 -19.64
C ILE A 61 -20.67 -19.56 -21.04
N GLY A 62 -20.38 -20.34 -22.09
CA GLY A 62 -20.49 -19.89 -23.49
C GLY A 62 -19.42 -18.85 -23.86
N VAL A 63 -19.50 -18.32 -25.07
CA VAL A 63 -18.73 -17.14 -25.49
C VAL A 63 -19.68 -16.07 -26.01
N ASP A 64 -19.50 -14.86 -25.50
CA ASP A 64 -20.29 -13.70 -25.91
C ASP A 64 -20.07 -13.36 -27.40
N LEU A 65 -21.17 -13.13 -28.13
CA LEU A 65 -21.15 -12.83 -29.57
C LEU A 65 -20.28 -11.62 -29.89
N ARG A 66 -20.31 -10.57 -29.05
CA ARG A 66 -19.50 -9.36 -29.26
C ARG A 66 -18.01 -9.66 -29.19
N THR A 67 -17.61 -10.65 -28.38
CA THR A 67 -16.22 -11.11 -28.30
C THR A 67 -15.79 -11.81 -29.58
N VAL A 68 -16.64 -12.65 -30.18
CA VAL A 68 -16.34 -13.33 -31.45
C VAL A 68 -16.32 -12.34 -32.62
N GLN A 69 -17.23 -11.38 -32.65
CA GLN A 69 -17.24 -10.31 -33.66
C GLN A 69 -15.91 -9.52 -33.69
N LEU A 70 -15.29 -9.28 -32.53
CA LEU A 70 -13.97 -8.64 -32.45
C LEU A 70 -12.85 -9.47 -33.08
N TRP A 71 -13.00 -10.80 -33.20
CA TRP A 71 -12.02 -11.66 -33.83
C TRP A 71 -12.04 -11.52 -35.36
N PHE A 72 -13.23 -11.38 -35.95
CA PHE A 72 -13.42 -11.16 -37.39
C PHE A 72 -13.04 -9.75 -37.85
N GLN A 73 -13.05 -8.76 -36.95
CA GLN A 73 -12.63 -7.40 -37.27
C GLN A 73 -11.11 -7.28 -37.48
N GLU A 74 -10.72 -6.39 -38.40
CA GLU A 74 -9.34 -5.97 -38.61
C GLU A 74 -8.88 -5.07 -37.46
N ASN A 75 -8.33 -5.69 -36.42
CA ASN A 75 -7.81 -5.00 -35.25
C ASN A 75 -6.58 -5.74 -34.71
N GLU A 76 -5.83 -5.07 -33.85
CA GLU A 76 -4.66 -5.65 -33.17
C GLU A 76 -5.02 -6.39 -31.86
N LYS A 77 -6.32 -6.69 -31.63
CA LYS A 77 -6.75 -7.39 -30.42
C LYS A 77 -6.57 -8.89 -30.61
N GLY A 78 -5.82 -9.49 -29.69
CA GLY A 78 -5.65 -10.94 -29.61
C GLY A 78 -6.80 -11.64 -28.88
N ILE A 79 -6.63 -12.95 -28.71
CA ILE A 79 -7.59 -13.84 -28.05
C ILE A 79 -7.04 -14.34 -26.70
N SER A 80 -7.92 -14.59 -25.74
CA SER A 80 -7.58 -15.20 -24.45
C SER A 80 -7.20 -16.68 -24.60
N THR A 81 -6.41 -17.20 -23.66
CA THR A 81 -5.96 -18.61 -23.67
C THR A 81 -7.12 -19.61 -23.60
N SER A 82 -8.19 -19.28 -22.87
CA SER A 82 -9.41 -20.11 -22.81
C SER A 82 -10.10 -20.20 -24.17
N ASN A 83 -10.20 -19.08 -24.89
CA ASN A 83 -10.85 -19.05 -26.20
C ASN A 83 -9.98 -19.69 -27.29
N ILE A 84 -8.65 -19.61 -27.18
CA ILE A 84 -7.72 -20.38 -28.03
C ILE A 84 -7.96 -21.88 -27.87
N ARG A 85 -8.19 -22.37 -26.65
CA ARG A 85 -8.49 -23.79 -26.40
C ARG A 85 -9.79 -24.22 -27.06
N TRP A 86 -10.83 -23.39 -27.03
CA TRP A 86 -12.10 -23.70 -27.69
C TRP A 86 -11.98 -23.68 -29.22
N LEU A 87 -11.28 -22.69 -29.78
CA LEU A 87 -11.01 -22.64 -31.22
C LEU A 87 -10.16 -23.82 -31.69
N ALA A 88 -9.16 -24.22 -30.90
CA ALA A 88 -8.32 -25.37 -31.21
C ALA A 88 -9.14 -26.67 -31.25
N ARG A 89 -10.14 -26.80 -30.36
CA ARG A 89 -11.03 -27.96 -30.32
C ARG A 89 -11.96 -28.00 -31.54
N ILE A 90 -12.47 -26.86 -31.97
CA ILE A 90 -13.30 -26.75 -33.19
C ILE A 90 -12.46 -27.05 -34.44
N PHE A 91 -11.32 -26.37 -34.62
CA PHE A 91 -10.45 -26.57 -35.80
C PHE A 91 -9.76 -27.94 -35.80
N GLY A 92 -9.55 -28.53 -34.63
CA GLY A 92 -9.08 -29.89 -34.42
C GLY A 92 -10.17 -30.95 -34.58
N CYS A 93 -11.41 -30.58 -34.92
CA CYS A 93 -12.50 -31.53 -35.17
C CYS A 93 -12.80 -32.46 -33.97
N ASP A 94 -12.65 -31.97 -32.74
CA ASP A 94 -12.73 -32.75 -31.49
C ASP A 94 -11.72 -33.92 -31.38
N ASP A 95 -10.75 -34.02 -32.29
CA ASP A 95 -9.68 -35.01 -32.22
C ASP A 95 -8.57 -34.54 -31.25
N PRO A 96 -8.15 -35.35 -30.25
CA PRO A 96 -7.19 -34.93 -29.24
C PRO A 96 -5.82 -34.50 -29.80
N GLU A 97 -5.32 -35.20 -30.82
CA GLU A 97 -4.01 -34.93 -31.42
C GLU A 97 -4.05 -33.66 -32.27
N ALA A 98 -5.03 -33.54 -33.16
CA ALA A 98 -5.24 -32.36 -33.98
C ALA A 98 -5.58 -31.11 -33.14
N THR A 99 -6.33 -31.27 -32.04
CA THR A 99 -6.63 -30.19 -31.09
C THR A 99 -5.35 -29.69 -30.42
N SER A 100 -4.46 -30.59 -30.01
CA SER A 100 -3.16 -30.22 -29.42
C SER A 100 -2.29 -29.44 -30.41
N GLU A 101 -2.22 -29.91 -31.67
CA GLU A 101 -1.49 -29.23 -32.73
C GLU A 101 -2.06 -27.83 -33.02
N TRP A 102 -3.38 -27.72 -33.13
CA TRP A 102 -4.04 -26.43 -33.33
C TRP A 102 -3.87 -25.50 -32.13
N GLN A 103 -3.88 -26.02 -30.90
CA GLN A 103 -3.64 -25.22 -29.70
C GLN A 103 -2.22 -24.65 -29.67
N MET A 104 -1.23 -25.44 -30.09
CA MET A 104 0.16 -25.00 -30.21
C MET A 104 0.31 -23.90 -31.28
N GLU A 105 -0.24 -24.11 -32.48
CA GLU A 105 -0.10 -23.12 -33.57
C GLU A 105 -0.87 -21.83 -33.28
N LEU A 106 -2.10 -21.89 -32.77
CA LEU A 106 -2.87 -20.68 -32.40
C LEU A 106 -2.19 -19.89 -31.28
N SER A 107 -1.57 -20.58 -30.32
CA SER A 107 -0.79 -19.93 -29.26
C SER A 107 0.47 -19.25 -29.81
N ALA A 108 1.17 -19.90 -30.75
CA ALA A 108 2.32 -19.33 -31.43
C ALA A 108 1.94 -18.11 -32.28
N ALA A 109 0.87 -18.20 -33.06
CA ALA A 109 0.34 -17.09 -33.87
C ALA A 109 -0.11 -15.89 -33.02
N GLN A 110 -0.67 -16.15 -31.83
CA GLN A 110 -1.02 -15.11 -30.85
C GLN A 110 0.23 -14.43 -30.26
N LEU A 111 1.31 -15.18 -30.03
CA LEU A 111 2.60 -14.61 -29.61
C LEU A 111 3.20 -13.74 -30.73
N ARG A 112 3.12 -14.16 -31.99
CA ARG A 112 3.56 -13.38 -33.15
C ARG A 112 2.78 -12.07 -33.28
N LEU A 113 1.45 -12.08 -33.16
CA LEU A 113 0.62 -10.87 -33.15
C LEU A 113 1.01 -9.91 -32.02
N THR A 114 1.32 -10.45 -30.84
CA THR A 114 1.75 -9.66 -29.67
C THR A 114 3.13 -9.05 -29.89
N ALA A 115 4.06 -9.77 -30.53
CA ALA A 115 5.36 -9.26 -30.93
C ALA A 115 5.24 -8.14 -31.99
N LYS A 116 4.48 -8.38 -33.06
CA LYS A 116 4.18 -7.38 -34.12
C LYS A 116 3.59 -6.08 -33.53
N ARG A 117 2.70 -6.18 -32.55
CA ARG A 117 2.15 -5.03 -31.82
C ARG A 117 3.21 -4.28 -31.00
N ARG A 118 4.15 -4.99 -30.38
CA ARG A 118 5.25 -4.37 -29.62
C ARG A 118 6.21 -3.65 -30.57
N ASP A 119 6.52 -4.27 -31.70
CA ASP A 119 7.42 -3.68 -32.72
C ASP A 119 6.79 -2.48 -33.40
N SER A 120 5.48 -2.51 -33.71
CA SER A 120 4.72 -1.36 -34.21
C SER A 120 4.73 -0.18 -33.23
N LYS A 121 4.53 -0.44 -31.93
CA LYS A 121 4.63 0.60 -30.88
C LYS A 121 6.05 1.15 -30.74
N ARG A 122 7.07 0.30 -30.93
CA ARG A 122 8.48 0.70 -30.87
C ARG A 122 8.85 1.56 -32.09
N ALA A 123 8.47 1.12 -33.29
CA ALA A 123 8.67 1.83 -34.56
C ALA A 123 7.91 3.18 -34.59
N GLY A 124 6.72 3.25 -34.01
CA GLY A 124 5.97 4.50 -33.83
C GLY A 124 6.62 5.49 -32.86
N SER A 125 7.56 5.04 -32.01
CA SER A 125 8.41 5.92 -31.18
C SER A 125 9.76 6.24 -31.84
N SER A 126 10.15 5.50 -32.89
CA SER A 126 11.45 5.60 -33.57
C SER A 126 11.46 6.49 -34.82
N THR A 127 10.37 7.17 -35.15
CA THR A 127 10.35 8.16 -36.25
C THR A 127 10.98 9.52 -35.89
N ALA A 128 11.49 9.68 -34.66
CA ALA A 128 12.43 10.74 -34.32
C ALA A 128 13.84 10.14 -34.14
N LEU A 129 14.77 10.63 -34.97
CA LEU A 129 16.20 10.28 -35.08
C LEU A 129 16.55 8.96 -35.79
N ARG A 130 16.82 9.10 -37.08
CA ARG A 130 17.71 8.22 -37.84
C ARG A 130 19.05 8.95 -38.00
N VAL A 131 20.12 8.44 -37.37
CA VAL A 131 21.52 8.78 -37.70
C VAL A 131 22.24 7.45 -37.98
N PRO A 132 23.00 7.31 -39.09
CA PRO A 132 23.59 6.03 -39.49
C PRO A 132 25.00 5.79 -38.92
N ASP A 133 25.30 4.50 -38.79
CA ASP A 133 26.60 3.81 -38.72
C ASP A 133 27.58 4.08 -37.55
N MET A 134 27.65 3.10 -36.64
CA MET A 134 28.91 2.71 -35.98
C MET A 134 28.89 1.19 -35.67
N PRO A 135 29.99 0.43 -35.82
CA PRO A 135 29.99 -1.03 -35.74
C PRO A 135 29.92 -1.53 -34.27
N PRO A 136 29.42 -2.74 -34.03
CA PRO A 136 29.13 -3.21 -32.67
C PRO A 136 30.40 -3.61 -31.91
N PRO A 137 30.57 -3.20 -30.63
CA PRO A 137 31.56 -3.82 -29.77
C PRO A 137 31.03 -5.15 -29.22
N VAL A 138 31.96 -6.09 -29.16
CA VAL A 138 31.89 -7.47 -28.69
C VAL A 138 30.99 -7.65 -27.46
N MET A 139 30.01 -8.56 -27.58
CA MET A 139 29.15 -8.99 -26.49
C MET A 139 29.98 -9.75 -25.44
N VAL A 140 30.13 -9.15 -24.25
CA VAL A 140 30.39 -9.90 -23.03
C VAL A 140 29.06 -10.52 -22.61
N ASP A 141 29.06 -11.85 -22.52
CA ASP A 141 27.95 -12.70 -22.11
C ASP A 141 27.47 -12.31 -20.70
N ASN A 142 26.45 -11.45 -20.66
CA ASN A 142 25.70 -11.19 -19.44
C ASN A 142 24.41 -12.00 -19.55
N GLN A 143 24.40 -13.13 -18.84
CA GLN A 143 23.29 -14.04 -18.66
C GLN A 143 21.95 -13.28 -18.62
N THR A 144 21.27 -13.29 -19.76
CA THR A 144 19.95 -12.69 -19.88
C THR A 144 19.00 -13.64 -19.17
N ARG A 145 18.71 -13.34 -17.90
CA ARG A 145 17.55 -13.92 -17.22
C ARG A 145 16.33 -13.69 -18.13
N PRO A 146 15.56 -14.74 -18.48
CA PRO A 146 14.41 -14.57 -19.33
C PRO A 146 13.47 -13.54 -18.68
N ALA A 147 13.01 -12.57 -19.47
CA ALA A 147 12.05 -11.56 -19.06
C ALA A 147 10.77 -12.25 -18.56
N GLY A 148 10.75 -12.54 -17.26
CA GLY A 148 9.61 -13.09 -16.56
C GLY A 148 8.44 -12.13 -16.72
N ARG A 149 7.26 -12.70 -16.92
CA ARG A 149 5.95 -12.05 -16.77
C ARG A 149 6.06 -10.92 -15.75
N GLN A 150 5.75 -9.67 -16.13
CA GLN A 150 5.64 -8.55 -15.20
C GLN A 150 4.58 -8.91 -14.15
N GLY A 151 5.02 -9.60 -13.11
CA GLY A 151 4.21 -9.95 -11.96
C GLY A 151 3.79 -8.66 -11.28
N PHE A 152 2.64 -8.73 -10.61
CA PHE A 152 2.20 -7.67 -9.72
C PHE A 152 3.33 -7.33 -8.73
N ASN A 153 3.95 -6.16 -8.89
CA ASN A 153 5.03 -5.72 -8.03
C ASN A 153 4.44 -4.83 -6.92
N LEU A 154 4.22 -5.44 -5.75
CA LEU A 154 3.63 -4.78 -4.59
C LEU A 154 4.40 -3.51 -4.19
N ALA A 155 5.73 -3.49 -4.32
CA ALA A 155 6.54 -2.31 -4.01
C ALA A 155 6.21 -1.13 -4.93
N ARG A 156 6.16 -1.37 -6.26
CA ARG A 156 5.77 -0.34 -7.23
C ARG A 156 4.32 0.10 -7.04
N THR A 157 3.41 -0.83 -6.78
CA THR A 157 2.00 -0.48 -6.52
C THR A 157 1.88 0.38 -5.27
N SER A 158 2.63 0.07 -4.22
CA SER A 158 2.60 0.83 -2.97
C SER A 158 3.17 2.23 -3.16
N GLU A 159 4.32 2.36 -3.81
CA GLU A 159 4.90 3.66 -4.17
C GLU A 159 3.96 4.50 -5.06
N ALA A 160 3.27 3.85 -6.00
CA ALA A 160 2.28 4.51 -6.84
C ALA A 160 1.08 5.03 -6.04
N LEU A 161 0.68 4.39 -4.93
CA LEU A 161 -0.39 4.93 -4.08
C LEU A 161 -0.02 6.27 -3.43
N PHE A 162 1.28 6.50 -3.16
CA PHE A 162 1.76 7.77 -2.60
C PHE A 162 2.00 8.85 -3.66
N THR A 163 2.35 8.47 -4.90
CA THR A 163 2.79 9.41 -5.94
C THR A 163 1.78 9.64 -7.07
N ARG A 164 0.82 8.73 -7.27
CA ARG A 164 -0.09 8.78 -8.42
C ARG A 164 -1.29 9.68 -8.14
N GLY A 165 -1.43 10.72 -8.94
CA GLY A 165 -2.55 11.65 -8.86
C GLY A 165 -2.27 12.80 -7.89
N SER A 166 -3.33 13.32 -7.26
CA SER A 166 -3.18 14.43 -6.29
C SER A 166 -2.52 13.91 -5.00
N PRO A 167 -1.59 14.67 -4.40
CA PRO A 167 -0.97 14.31 -3.12
C PRO A 167 -1.97 14.20 -1.97
N LEU A 168 -3.20 14.72 -2.14
CA LEU A 168 -4.28 14.64 -1.17
C LEU A 168 -5.11 13.35 -1.27
N ASN A 169 -5.01 12.59 -2.37
CA ASN A 169 -5.89 11.44 -2.62
C ASN A 169 -5.77 10.37 -1.52
N LEU A 170 -4.55 9.99 -1.15
CA LEU A 170 -4.30 8.98 -0.13
C LEU A 170 -4.73 9.45 1.28
N PRO A 171 -4.28 10.61 1.79
CA PRO A 171 -4.76 11.16 3.06
C PRO A 171 -6.29 11.29 3.12
N ALA A 172 -6.92 11.81 2.07
CA ALA A 172 -8.37 11.99 2.02
C ALA A 172 -9.12 10.65 2.00
N SER A 173 -8.61 9.64 1.30
CA SER A 173 -9.22 8.30 1.28
C SER A 173 -9.17 7.64 2.65
N VAL A 174 -8.04 7.79 3.37
CA VAL A 174 -7.89 7.27 4.74
C VAL A 174 -8.85 8.01 5.68
N PHE A 175 -8.88 9.34 5.64
CA PHE A 175 -9.83 10.14 6.42
C PHE A 175 -11.30 9.77 6.15
N ALA A 176 -11.65 9.60 4.87
CA ALA A 176 -13.00 9.21 4.46
C ALA A 176 -13.37 7.81 4.98
N GLY A 177 -12.44 6.85 4.92
CA GLY A 177 -12.65 5.51 5.49
C GLY A 177 -12.86 5.53 7.01
N ALA A 178 -12.06 6.32 7.74
CA ALA A 178 -12.23 6.51 9.19
C ALA A 178 -13.58 7.16 9.52
N SER A 179 -13.97 8.17 8.75
CA SER A 179 -15.25 8.86 8.88
C SER A 179 -16.43 7.93 8.60
N ALA A 180 -16.33 7.09 7.56
CA ALA A 180 -17.34 6.08 7.23
C ALA A 180 -17.53 5.06 8.36
N LEU A 181 -16.43 4.58 8.97
CA LEU A 181 -16.50 3.74 10.17
C LEU A 181 -17.13 4.48 11.36
N GLY A 182 -16.82 5.77 11.53
CA GLY A 182 -17.45 6.64 12.52
C GLY A 182 -18.98 6.73 12.34
N PHE A 183 -19.45 7.01 11.13
CA PHE A 183 -20.89 7.01 10.81
C PHE A 183 -21.54 5.65 11.02
N LEU A 184 -20.86 4.57 10.61
CA LEU A 184 -21.37 3.22 10.82
C LEU A 184 -21.46 2.89 12.32
N SER A 185 -20.50 3.34 13.13
CA SER A 185 -20.54 3.19 14.58
C SER A 185 -21.74 3.93 15.21
N TYR A 186 -22.15 5.05 14.62
CA TYR A 186 -23.33 5.80 15.03
C TYR A 186 -24.61 5.05 14.69
N ILE A 187 -24.73 4.58 13.43
CA ILE A 187 -25.89 3.80 12.94
C ILE A 187 -26.10 2.55 13.79
N VAL A 188 -25.03 1.87 14.15
CA VAL A 188 -25.07 0.62 14.92
C VAL A 188 -25.21 0.87 16.44
N GLY A 189 -25.04 2.11 16.90
CA GLY A 189 -25.28 2.49 18.31
C GLY A 189 -24.09 2.31 19.26
N ILE A 190 -22.87 2.12 18.74
CA ILE A 190 -21.65 1.89 19.55
C ILE A 190 -20.71 3.10 19.59
N HIS A 191 -21.09 4.22 18.96
CA HIS A 191 -20.30 5.45 18.89
C HIS A 191 -19.96 6.04 20.26
N SER A 192 -20.93 6.08 21.18
CA SER A 192 -20.78 6.55 22.57
C SER A 192 -21.58 5.60 23.46
N ALA A 193 -20.88 4.78 24.25
CA ALA A 193 -21.52 3.71 25.01
C ALA A 193 -20.77 3.44 26.30
N THR A 194 -21.51 3.36 27.41
CA THR A 194 -20.95 3.13 28.74
C THR A 194 -21.17 1.70 29.22
N TYR A 195 -20.19 1.17 29.96
CA TYR A 195 -20.21 -0.14 30.56
C TYR A 195 -19.98 -0.02 32.07
N GLY A 196 -20.92 -0.51 32.88
CA GLY A 196 -20.76 -0.63 34.33
C GLY A 196 -19.98 -1.90 34.66
N ARG A 197 -18.77 -1.75 35.18
CA ARG A 197 -17.93 -2.85 35.66
C ARG A 197 -18.44 -3.30 37.03
N THR A 198 -18.15 -4.56 37.40
CA THR A 198 -18.66 -5.22 38.61
C THR A 198 -18.24 -4.56 39.93
N ASP A 199 -17.25 -3.68 39.89
CA ASP A 199 -16.76 -2.88 41.02
C ASP A 199 -17.46 -1.51 41.15
N GLY A 200 -18.49 -1.26 40.33
CA GLY A 200 -19.28 -0.02 40.37
C GLY A 200 -18.76 1.10 39.49
N VAL A 201 -17.60 0.94 38.83
CA VAL A 201 -17.06 1.95 37.90
C VAL A 201 -17.80 1.89 36.57
N VAL A 202 -18.32 3.03 36.12
CA VAL A 202 -18.95 3.17 34.80
C VAL A 202 -17.92 3.70 33.81
N LYS A 203 -17.50 2.86 32.86
CA LYS A 203 -16.52 3.21 31.84
C LYS A 203 -17.16 3.62 30.53
N GLN A 204 -16.62 4.65 29.89
CA GLN A 204 -16.92 5.04 28.53
C GLN A 204 -16.07 4.22 27.55
N VAL A 205 -16.72 3.37 26.76
CA VAL A 205 -16.08 2.41 25.85
C VAL A 205 -16.47 2.62 24.39
N GLY A 206 -17.23 3.68 24.08
CA GLY A 206 -17.69 3.98 22.74
C GLY A 206 -16.57 4.21 21.73
N PHE A 207 -16.86 3.95 20.46
CA PHE A 207 -15.90 4.07 19.35
C PHE A 207 -15.27 5.47 19.23
N LEU A 208 -16.02 6.54 19.50
CA LEU A 208 -15.51 7.91 19.45
C LEU A 208 -14.60 8.26 20.64
N TRP A 209 -14.67 7.50 21.73
CA TRP A 209 -13.86 7.71 22.92
C TRP A 209 -12.55 6.91 22.88
N ALA A 210 -12.33 6.17 21.79
CA ALA A 210 -11.11 5.41 21.54
C ALA A 210 -10.10 6.28 20.76
N PRO A 211 -8.99 6.75 21.38
CA PRO A 211 -7.98 7.59 20.71
C PRO A 211 -7.34 6.91 19.51
N ASN A 212 -7.25 5.59 19.52
CA ASN A 212 -6.73 4.82 18.39
C ASN A 212 -7.67 4.83 17.18
N TRP A 213 -8.90 5.34 17.30
CA TRP A 213 -9.83 5.55 16.20
C TRP A 213 -9.97 7.02 15.85
N THR A 214 -10.24 7.88 16.84
CA THR A 214 -10.49 9.30 16.60
C THR A 214 -9.24 10.07 16.23
N PHE A 215 -8.17 10.01 17.04
CA PHE A 215 -6.96 10.75 16.74
C PHE A 215 -6.08 10.03 15.71
N LEU A 216 -5.88 8.72 15.90
CA LEU A 216 -4.97 7.94 15.06
C LEU A 216 -5.44 7.88 13.60
N PHE A 217 -6.66 7.38 13.33
CA PHE A 217 -7.14 7.17 11.97
C PHE A 217 -7.71 8.43 11.32
N MET A 218 -8.34 9.36 12.07
CA MET A 218 -8.87 10.59 11.46
C MET A 218 -7.82 11.71 11.33
N VAL A 219 -6.76 11.74 12.13
CA VAL A 219 -5.82 12.88 12.13
C VAL A 219 -4.39 12.44 11.84
N LEU A 220 -3.82 11.58 12.68
CA LEU A 220 -2.38 11.30 12.63
C LEU A 220 -1.96 10.54 11.37
N LEU A 221 -2.72 9.53 10.95
CA LEU A 221 -2.40 8.76 9.74
C LEU A 221 -2.58 9.56 8.44
N PRO A 222 -3.69 10.28 8.21
CA PRO A 222 -3.81 11.17 7.06
C PRO A 222 -2.66 12.18 6.98
N LEU A 223 -2.29 12.79 8.12
CA LEU A 223 -1.17 13.73 8.18
C LEU A 223 0.16 13.04 7.87
N PHE A 224 0.39 11.84 8.41
CA PHE A 224 1.58 11.05 8.12
C PHE A 224 1.69 10.76 6.62
N PHE A 225 0.61 10.31 5.98
CA PHE A 225 0.60 10.02 4.56
C PHE A 225 0.84 11.27 3.71
N ALA A 226 0.28 12.41 4.10
CA ALA A 226 0.50 13.68 3.41
C ALA A 226 2.00 14.06 3.44
N LEU A 227 2.65 13.95 4.61
CA LEU A 227 4.06 14.27 4.76
C LEU A 227 4.99 13.30 4.03
N VAL A 228 4.67 12.00 4.03
CA VAL A 228 5.42 10.99 3.26
C VAL A 228 5.29 11.27 1.76
N THR A 229 4.08 11.55 1.28
CA THR A 229 3.84 11.89 -0.12
C THR A 229 4.59 13.17 -0.52
N GLU A 230 4.51 14.23 0.27
CA GLU A 230 5.23 15.48 0.00
C GLU A 230 6.74 15.24 -0.09
N LEU A 231 7.31 14.50 0.87
CA LEU A 231 8.74 14.22 0.89
C LEU A 231 9.18 13.33 -0.28
N LEU A 232 8.34 12.35 -0.65
CA LEU A 232 8.61 11.44 -1.76
C LEU A 232 8.56 12.18 -3.11
N VAL A 233 7.56 13.04 -3.32
CA VAL A 233 7.45 13.87 -4.52
C VAL A 233 8.64 14.83 -4.59
N PHE A 234 8.97 15.51 -3.49
CA PHE A 234 10.16 16.37 -3.41
C PHE A 234 11.45 15.62 -3.78
N TRP A 235 11.65 14.42 -3.22
CA TRP A 235 12.85 13.63 -3.50
C TRP A 235 12.96 13.27 -4.99
N LYS A 236 11.88 12.77 -5.59
CA LYS A 236 11.86 12.32 -6.98
C LYS A 236 12.02 13.48 -7.97
N ASP A 237 11.24 14.55 -7.80
CA ASP A 237 11.13 15.61 -8.80
C ASP A 237 12.17 16.73 -8.64
N GLU A 238 12.75 16.92 -7.45
CA GLU A 238 13.66 18.05 -7.19
C GLU A 238 14.97 17.60 -6.51
N GLY A 239 14.87 16.97 -5.33
CA GLY A 239 16.01 16.70 -4.47
C GLY A 239 17.07 15.82 -5.14
N ARG A 240 16.64 14.70 -5.73
CA ARG A 240 17.52 13.75 -6.38
C ARG A 240 18.17 14.30 -7.65
N LEU A 241 17.40 14.99 -8.50
CA LEU A 241 17.90 15.57 -9.75
C LEU A 241 18.97 16.65 -9.53
N ARG A 242 18.79 17.47 -8.49
CA ARG A 242 19.80 18.47 -8.11
C ARG A 242 21.11 17.81 -7.66
N LEU A 243 21.02 16.67 -6.97
CA LEU A 243 22.15 15.89 -6.46
C LEU A 243 22.80 14.93 -7.46
N THR A 244 22.18 14.64 -8.60
CA THR A 244 22.81 13.88 -9.70
C THR A 244 23.30 14.77 -10.84
N GLY A 245 22.93 16.05 -10.85
CA GLY A 245 23.57 17.07 -11.68
C GLY A 245 22.93 17.20 -13.05
N HIS A 246 21.60 17.29 -13.09
CA HIS A 246 20.79 17.38 -14.32
C HIS A 246 20.92 16.14 -15.24
N SER A 247 21.25 14.96 -14.71
CA SER A 247 21.07 13.68 -15.43
C SER A 247 19.62 13.57 -15.92
N GLU A 248 19.42 12.95 -17.09
CA GLU A 248 18.11 12.83 -17.73
C GLU A 248 17.07 12.30 -16.72
N LYS A 249 15.93 13.00 -16.61
CA LYS A 249 14.86 12.64 -15.66
C LYS A 249 14.48 11.16 -15.76
N MET A 250 14.52 10.59 -16.96
CA MET A 250 14.23 9.18 -17.20
C MET A 250 15.23 8.23 -16.52
N GLU A 251 16.54 8.52 -16.61
CA GLU A 251 17.57 7.73 -15.94
C GLU A 251 17.44 7.83 -14.42
N SER A 252 17.09 9.04 -13.94
CA SER A 252 16.81 9.26 -12.53
C SER A 252 15.63 8.41 -12.05
N ASP A 253 14.50 8.47 -12.74
CA ASP A 253 13.28 7.75 -12.39
C ASP A 253 13.48 6.24 -12.45
N ASP A 254 14.22 5.73 -13.44
CA ASP A 254 14.55 4.32 -13.56
C ASP A 254 15.44 3.84 -12.41
N ALA A 255 16.41 4.65 -11.99
CA ALA A 255 17.27 4.34 -10.86
C ALA A 255 16.49 4.34 -9.53
N TRP A 256 15.56 5.28 -9.34
CA TRP A 256 14.64 5.27 -8.20
C TRP A 256 13.76 4.01 -8.20
N ALA A 257 13.17 3.66 -9.35
CA ALA A 257 12.34 2.47 -9.48
C ALA A 257 13.11 1.20 -9.09
N ARG A 258 14.37 1.07 -9.54
CA ARG A 258 15.23 -0.07 -9.14
C ARG A 258 15.47 -0.13 -7.63
N ASN A 259 15.66 1.02 -6.96
CA ASN A 259 15.85 1.06 -5.51
C ASN A 259 14.58 0.61 -4.75
N VAL A 260 13.40 1.04 -5.20
CA VAL A 260 12.12 0.60 -4.63
C VAL A 260 11.91 -0.90 -4.84
N GLU A 261 12.24 -1.41 -6.04
CA GLU A 261 12.13 -2.84 -6.35
C GLU A 261 13.09 -3.71 -5.56
N ALA A 262 14.29 -3.21 -5.23
CA ALA A 262 15.24 -3.91 -4.38
C ALA A 262 14.66 -4.23 -2.98
N SER A 263 13.68 -3.43 -2.52
CA SER A 263 12.99 -3.63 -1.24
C SER A 263 11.70 -4.43 -1.34
N SER A 264 11.40 -5.07 -2.49
CA SER A 264 10.13 -5.77 -2.74
C SER A 264 9.80 -6.85 -1.71
N TYR A 265 10.81 -7.59 -1.25
CA TYR A 265 10.65 -8.58 -0.18
C TYR A 265 10.09 -7.95 1.11
N THR A 266 10.60 -6.79 1.49
CA THR A 266 10.18 -6.07 2.71
C THR A 266 8.72 -5.63 2.63
N TYR A 267 8.27 -5.14 1.45
CA TYR A 267 6.85 -4.80 1.24
C TYR A 267 5.94 -6.02 1.39
N TRP A 268 6.33 -7.16 0.82
CA TRP A 268 5.57 -8.41 0.94
C TRP A 268 5.53 -8.93 2.38
N ALA A 269 6.67 -8.91 3.08
CA ALA A 269 6.73 -9.33 4.47
C ALA A 269 5.80 -8.50 5.36
N VAL A 270 5.85 -7.17 5.22
CA VAL A 270 4.98 -6.24 5.95
C VAL A 270 3.51 -6.43 5.57
N PHE A 271 3.20 -6.62 4.29
CA PHE A 271 1.83 -6.88 3.84
C PHE A 271 1.24 -8.13 4.50
N LEU A 272 1.99 -9.24 4.50
CA LEU A 272 1.56 -10.48 5.11
C LEU A 272 1.41 -10.33 6.63
N ILE A 273 2.35 -9.66 7.29
CA ILE A 273 2.25 -9.40 8.74
C ILE A 273 1.03 -8.54 9.06
N CYS A 274 0.79 -7.46 8.33
CA CYS A 274 -0.34 -6.57 8.58
C CYS A 274 -1.66 -7.28 8.30
N VAL A 275 -1.84 -7.88 7.13
CA VAL A 275 -3.13 -8.46 6.73
C VAL A 275 -3.43 -9.75 7.47
N LEU A 276 -2.47 -10.68 7.58
CA LEU A 276 -2.70 -11.98 8.22
C LEU A 276 -2.63 -11.89 9.74
N PHE A 277 -1.57 -11.32 10.31
CA PHE A 277 -1.39 -11.33 11.76
C PHE A 277 -2.18 -10.21 12.44
N ALA A 278 -1.95 -8.95 12.05
CA ALA A 278 -2.60 -7.80 12.69
C ALA A 278 -4.09 -7.65 12.28
N GLY A 279 -4.45 -8.07 11.07
CA GLY A 279 -5.82 -8.09 10.57
C GLY A 279 -6.55 -9.36 10.98
N LEU A 280 -6.31 -10.45 10.26
CA LEU A 280 -7.10 -11.68 10.33
C LEU A 280 -6.98 -12.38 11.69
N PHE A 281 -5.77 -12.77 12.11
CA PHE A 281 -5.59 -13.53 13.36
C PHE A 281 -5.92 -12.71 14.60
N GLN A 282 -5.55 -11.43 14.62
CA GLN A 282 -5.91 -10.55 15.73
C GLN A 282 -7.43 -10.36 15.80
N TRP A 283 -8.13 -10.17 14.67
CA TRP A 283 -9.60 -10.09 14.67
C TRP A 283 -10.25 -11.40 15.15
N ILE A 284 -9.78 -12.55 14.66
CA ILE A 284 -10.29 -13.85 15.08
C ILE A 284 -10.12 -14.04 16.59
N GLY A 285 -8.92 -13.81 17.11
CA GLY A 285 -8.59 -14.07 18.50
C GLY A 285 -9.16 -13.04 19.49
N VAL A 286 -9.21 -11.76 19.11
CA VAL A 286 -9.60 -10.65 20.00
C VAL A 286 -11.09 -10.31 19.90
N CYS A 287 -11.73 -10.53 18.74
CA CYS A 287 -13.13 -10.16 18.52
C CYS A 287 -14.01 -11.39 18.24
N LEU A 288 -13.72 -12.15 17.18
CA LEU A 288 -14.63 -13.18 16.68
C LEU A 288 -14.90 -14.30 17.70
N ILE A 289 -13.84 -14.91 18.24
CA ILE A 289 -13.97 -16.02 19.20
C ILE A 289 -14.71 -15.55 20.48
N PRO A 290 -14.35 -14.42 21.12
CA PRO A 290 -15.12 -13.89 22.26
C PRO A 290 -16.59 -13.61 21.94
N LEU A 291 -16.90 -13.07 20.76
CA LEU A 291 -18.27 -12.73 20.36
C LEU A 291 -19.14 -13.96 20.09
N ILE A 292 -18.56 -15.08 19.65
CA ILE A 292 -19.29 -16.33 19.40
C ILE A 292 -19.49 -17.13 20.68
N ASN A 293 -18.41 -17.32 21.45
CA ASN A 293 -18.42 -18.24 22.59
C ASN A 293 -18.88 -17.59 23.90
N GLY A 294 -18.88 -16.25 23.98
CA GLY A 294 -19.05 -15.52 25.21
C GLY A 294 -17.82 -15.63 26.13
N GLY A 295 -17.41 -14.50 26.72
CA GLY A 295 -16.31 -14.47 27.68
C GLY A 295 -14.92 -14.14 27.10
N GLY A 296 -13.90 -14.14 27.97
CA GLY A 296 -12.52 -13.77 27.69
C GLY A 296 -11.96 -12.78 28.72
N ASN A 297 -10.67 -12.91 29.08
CA ASN A 297 -10.01 -12.04 30.06
C ASN A 297 -9.41 -10.79 29.37
N TYR A 298 -10.26 -10.05 28.66
CA TYR A 298 -9.92 -8.83 27.93
C TYR A 298 -10.69 -7.64 28.50
N ALA A 299 -10.10 -6.44 28.44
CA ALA A 299 -10.84 -5.23 28.78
C ALA A 299 -11.98 -5.00 27.78
N VAL A 300 -13.16 -4.63 28.29
CA VAL A 300 -14.35 -4.39 27.48
C VAL A 300 -14.16 -3.11 26.67
N ASP A 301 -14.21 -3.23 25.35
CA ASP A 301 -14.21 -2.13 24.38
C ASP A 301 -15.50 -2.14 23.55
N TRP A 302 -15.70 -1.13 22.69
CA TRP A 302 -16.82 -1.09 21.74
C TRP A 302 -16.98 -2.37 20.91
N GLY A 303 -15.89 -3.11 20.65
CA GLY A 303 -15.89 -4.33 19.85
C GLY A 303 -16.37 -5.57 20.62
N LYS A 304 -16.46 -5.50 21.94
CA LYS A 304 -16.92 -6.58 22.83
C LYS A 304 -18.19 -6.19 23.60
N LEU A 305 -18.69 -4.99 23.40
CA LEU A 305 -19.86 -4.46 24.11
C LEU A 305 -21.09 -5.37 23.98
N ALA A 306 -21.27 -6.04 22.83
CA ALA A 306 -22.37 -6.97 22.59
C ALA A 306 -22.43 -8.16 23.56
N ILE A 307 -21.28 -8.55 24.14
CA ILE A 307 -21.21 -9.66 25.11
C ILE A 307 -21.86 -9.26 26.43
N VAL A 308 -21.73 -7.98 26.80
CA VAL A 308 -22.14 -7.49 28.12
C VAL A 308 -23.45 -6.69 28.07
N ARG A 309 -23.71 -6.02 26.94
CA ARG A 309 -24.88 -5.17 26.68
C ARG A 309 -25.50 -5.56 25.32
N PRO A 310 -26.07 -6.76 25.19
CA PRO A 310 -26.69 -7.22 23.93
C PRO A 310 -27.90 -6.37 23.51
N GLU A 311 -28.46 -5.61 24.45
CA GLU A 311 -29.55 -4.64 24.26
C GLU A 311 -29.15 -3.46 23.34
N VAL A 312 -27.85 -3.12 23.28
CA VAL A 312 -27.34 -1.99 22.49
C VAL A 312 -27.02 -2.42 21.05
N ILE A 313 -26.42 -3.61 20.89
CA ILE A 313 -25.96 -4.11 19.59
C ILE A 313 -25.96 -5.65 19.61
N SER A 314 -26.44 -6.26 18.52
CA SER A 314 -26.41 -7.72 18.38
C SER A 314 -25.00 -8.25 18.07
N ALA A 315 -24.72 -9.48 18.50
CA ALA A 315 -23.42 -10.12 18.24
C ALA A 315 -23.08 -10.22 16.73
N PRO A 316 -24.01 -10.59 15.82
CA PRO A 316 -23.70 -10.63 14.39
C PRO A 316 -23.35 -9.26 13.79
N MET A 317 -24.06 -8.20 14.17
CA MET A 317 -23.72 -6.84 13.72
C MET A 317 -22.35 -6.40 14.23
N THR A 318 -22.01 -6.75 15.47
CA THR A 318 -20.69 -6.47 16.07
C THR A 318 -19.56 -7.21 15.35
N ILE A 319 -19.78 -8.47 14.97
CA ILE A 319 -18.81 -9.27 14.21
C ILE A 319 -18.53 -8.60 12.85
N VAL A 320 -19.57 -8.19 12.13
CA VAL A 320 -19.41 -7.50 10.83
C VAL A 320 -18.68 -6.17 11.00
N PHE A 321 -19.09 -5.35 11.96
CA PHE A 321 -18.48 -4.05 12.21
C PHE A 321 -17.00 -4.19 12.60
N THR A 322 -16.67 -5.07 13.55
CA THR A 322 -15.29 -5.32 13.96
C THR A 322 -14.45 -5.91 12.81
N GLY A 323 -15.02 -6.74 11.95
CA GLY A 323 -14.34 -7.26 10.77
C GLY A 323 -13.95 -6.17 9.78
N LEU A 324 -14.89 -5.26 9.48
CA LEU A 324 -14.62 -4.07 8.64
C LEU A 324 -13.58 -3.15 9.27
N ALA A 325 -13.69 -2.91 10.57
CA ALA A 325 -12.74 -2.09 11.31
C ALA A 325 -11.33 -2.69 11.26
N TYR A 326 -11.15 -3.99 11.51
CA TYR A 326 -9.84 -4.65 11.46
C TYR A 326 -9.27 -4.73 10.04
N LEU A 327 -10.11 -4.91 9.02
CA LEU A 327 -9.68 -4.84 7.62
C LEU A 327 -9.16 -3.45 7.27
N TYR A 328 -9.90 -2.40 7.63
CA TYR A 328 -9.47 -1.03 7.42
C TYR A 328 -8.18 -0.71 8.20
N MET A 329 -8.10 -1.15 9.45
CA MET A 329 -6.94 -1.00 10.32
C MET A 329 -5.69 -1.63 9.71
N CYS A 330 -5.77 -2.89 9.24
CA CYS A 330 -4.62 -3.59 8.70
C CYS A 330 -4.13 -3.00 7.38
N LEU A 331 -5.04 -2.53 6.52
CA LEU A 331 -4.68 -1.82 5.28
C LEU A 331 -3.99 -0.49 5.60
N CYS A 332 -4.48 0.26 6.58
CA CYS A 332 -3.86 1.52 7.00
C CYS A 332 -2.49 1.32 7.64
N PHE A 333 -2.32 0.31 8.50
CA PHE A 333 -1.00 -0.02 9.06
C PHE A 333 -0.03 -0.54 7.99
N TYR A 334 -0.50 -1.32 7.03
CA TYR A 334 0.30 -1.68 5.87
C TYR A 334 0.83 -0.44 5.15
N LEU A 335 -0.03 0.55 4.89
CA LEU A 335 0.36 1.81 4.26
C LEU A 335 1.32 2.62 5.14
N LEU A 336 1.13 2.63 6.46
CA LEU A 336 2.06 3.26 7.41
C LEU A 336 3.47 2.68 7.25
N PHE A 337 3.59 1.35 7.32
CA PHE A 337 4.89 0.68 7.17
C PHE A 337 5.45 0.81 5.75
N ALA A 338 4.62 0.78 4.70
CA ALA A 338 5.04 1.08 3.34
C ALA A 338 5.64 2.49 3.22
N GLY A 339 5.02 3.47 3.89
CA GLY A 339 5.56 4.83 4.03
C GLY A 339 6.91 4.85 4.76
N LEU A 340 7.05 4.12 5.87
CA LEU A 340 8.32 4.01 6.59
C LEU A 340 9.43 3.37 5.73
N ILE A 341 9.11 2.35 4.93
CA ILE A 341 10.05 1.73 3.98
C ILE A 341 10.47 2.76 2.92
N LEU A 342 9.53 3.56 2.39
CA LEU A 342 9.83 4.63 1.43
C LEU A 342 10.76 5.68 2.03
N LEU A 343 10.49 6.14 3.26
CA LEU A 343 11.36 7.09 3.98
C LEU A 343 12.77 6.53 4.15
N HIS A 344 12.91 5.25 4.53
CA HIS A 344 14.21 4.60 4.61
C HIS A 344 14.90 4.51 3.25
N THR A 345 14.14 4.24 2.18
CA THR A 345 14.66 4.16 0.81
C THR A 345 15.17 5.52 0.33
N ILE A 346 14.44 6.61 0.61
CA ILE A 346 14.89 7.99 0.35
C ILE A 346 16.19 8.27 1.06
N LEU A 347 16.28 7.92 2.35
CA LEU A 347 17.46 8.17 3.17
C LEU A 347 18.68 7.40 2.68
N HIS A 348 18.49 6.13 2.31
CA HIS A 348 19.54 5.29 1.74
C HIS A 348 20.00 5.78 0.36
N ASP A 349 19.07 6.20 -0.51
CA ASP A 349 19.39 6.78 -1.82
C ASP A 349 20.12 8.12 -1.68
N LEU A 350 19.69 8.99 -0.75
CA LEU A 350 20.39 10.24 -0.42
C LEU A 350 21.84 9.97 -0.01
N TRP A 351 22.06 9.03 0.91
CA TRP A 351 23.41 8.65 1.33
C TRP A 351 24.27 8.20 0.14
N LYS A 352 23.73 7.31 -0.71
CA LYS A 352 24.43 6.75 -1.88
C LYS A 352 24.79 7.81 -2.91
N VAL A 353 23.85 8.73 -3.21
CA VAL A 353 24.08 9.83 -4.16
C VAL A 353 25.10 10.81 -3.59
N GLU A 354 25.02 11.15 -2.31
CA GLU A 354 26.02 12.02 -1.66
C GLU A 354 27.41 11.40 -1.71
N GLU A 355 27.56 10.10 -1.42
CA GLU A 355 28.84 9.40 -1.47
C GLU A 355 29.48 9.38 -2.86
N GLY A 356 28.68 9.17 -3.91
CA GLY A 356 29.14 9.31 -5.30
C GLY A 356 29.48 10.74 -5.70
N SER A 357 28.87 11.74 -5.06
CA SER A 357 29.07 13.17 -5.36
C SER A 357 30.24 13.83 -4.63
N LYS A 358 30.84 13.18 -3.61
CA LYS A 358 31.98 13.70 -2.83
C LYS A 358 33.20 14.09 -3.69
N MET A 359 33.23 13.68 -4.95
CA MET A 359 34.22 14.04 -5.96
C MET A 359 33.98 15.40 -6.67
N ARG A 360 32.93 16.16 -6.35
CA ARG A 360 32.52 17.39 -7.09
C ARG A 360 32.46 18.66 -6.24
N LEU A 361 32.53 19.82 -6.92
CA LEU A 361 32.72 21.22 -6.48
C LEU A 361 31.94 21.67 -5.21
N GLU A 362 32.46 22.65 -4.46
CA GLU A 362 31.90 23.17 -3.19
C GLU A 362 30.43 23.63 -3.24
N GLU A 363 29.95 24.16 -4.37
CA GLU A 363 28.54 24.54 -4.54
C GLU A 363 27.59 23.33 -4.40
N TYR A 364 28.04 22.16 -4.87
CA TYR A 364 27.33 20.89 -4.75
C TYR A 364 27.20 20.44 -3.29
N ARG A 365 28.23 20.73 -2.50
CA ARG A 365 28.28 20.41 -1.06
C ARG A 365 27.33 21.29 -0.25
N ARG A 366 27.09 22.53 -0.66
CA ARG A 366 26.10 23.42 -0.02
C ARG A 366 24.68 22.99 -0.38
N ALA A 367 24.39 22.72 -1.66
CA ALA A 367 23.09 22.24 -2.12
C ALA A 367 22.69 20.90 -1.48
N GLY A 368 23.62 19.94 -1.37
CA GLY A 368 23.36 18.68 -0.67
C GLY A 368 23.14 18.86 0.83
N GLY A 369 23.71 19.90 1.44
CA GLY A 369 23.46 20.25 2.83
C GLY A 369 22.01 20.64 3.09
N GLU A 370 21.47 21.50 2.23
CA GLU A 370 20.09 21.97 2.33
C GLU A 370 19.09 20.84 2.02
N ILE A 371 19.35 20.05 0.97
CA ILE A 371 18.50 18.91 0.59
C ILE A 371 18.50 17.85 1.69
N GLY A 372 19.68 17.48 2.22
CA GLY A 372 19.79 16.51 3.30
C GLY A 372 19.07 16.97 4.58
N LEU A 373 19.17 18.25 4.93
CA LEU A 373 18.44 18.81 6.07
C LEU A 373 16.92 18.79 5.85
N ARG A 374 16.44 19.13 4.64
CA ARG A 374 15.01 19.05 4.29
C ARG A 374 14.49 17.61 4.39
N VAL A 375 15.25 16.63 3.92
CA VAL A 375 14.92 15.20 4.05
C VAL A 375 14.86 14.79 5.52
N MET A 376 15.86 15.17 6.32
CA MET A 376 15.87 14.86 7.76
C MET A 376 14.72 15.51 8.53
N ARG A 377 14.34 16.76 8.19
CA ARG A 377 13.14 17.42 8.75
C ARG A 377 11.86 16.66 8.40
N GLY A 378 11.73 16.20 7.15
CA GLY A 378 10.59 15.39 6.72
C GLY A 378 10.50 14.05 7.46
N ILE A 379 11.62 13.35 7.58
CA ILE A 379 11.72 12.08 8.33
C ILE A 379 11.39 12.31 9.80
N PHE A 380 11.92 13.36 10.43
CA PHE A 380 11.60 13.72 11.81
C PHE A 380 10.10 13.91 12.03
N ARG A 381 9.43 14.68 11.17
CA ARG A 381 7.97 14.89 11.26
C ARG A 381 7.20 13.57 11.14
N CYS A 382 7.60 12.69 10.23
CA CYS A 382 7.00 11.37 10.07
C CYS A 382 7.25 10.48 11.30
N THR A 383 8.44 10.51 11.89
CA THR A 383 8.78 9.79 13.12
C THR A 383 7.95 10.27 14.30
N VAL A 384 7.79 11.59 14.47
CA VAL A 384 6.93 12.17 15.50
C VAL A 384 5.50 11.64 15.36
N LEU A 385 4.92 11.68 14.16
CA LEU A 385 3.58 11.15 13.92
C LEU A 385 3.48 9.64 14.18
N GLY A 386 4.48 8.86 13.76
CA GLY A 386 4.52 7.42 14.02
C GLY A 386 4.58 7.07 15.52
N VAL A 387 5.31 7.85 16.32
CA VAL A 387 5.34 7.67 17.78
C VAL A 387 4.02 8.15 18.41
N LEU A 388 3.41 9.24 17.94
CA LEU A 388 2.08 9.67 18.40
C LEU A 388 1.00 8.63 18.09
N VAL A 389 1.06 7.95 16.94
CA VAL A 389 0.21 6.80 16.60
C VAL A 389 0.37 5.70 17.65
N ALA A 390 1.60 5.33 18.00
CA ALA A 390 1.87 4.32 19.03
C ALA A 390 1.38 4.75 20.42
N ILE A 391 1.50 6.04 20.76
CA ILE A 391 0.95 6.62 22.00
C ILE A 391 -0.56 6.45 22.04
N CYS A 392 -1.30 6.79 20.98
CA CYS A 392 -2.76 6.60 20.94
C CYS A 392 -3.16 5.13 21.16
N MET A 393 -2.43 4.18 20.55
CA MET A 393 -2.67 2.75 20.73
C MET A 393 -2.43 2.30 22.18
N LYS A 394 -1.31 2.71 22.78
CA LYS A 394 -0.96 2.32 24.16
C LYS A 394 -1.82 3.01 25.21
N ALA A 395 -2.08 4.31 25.06
CA ALA A 395 -2.90 5.09 25.97
C ALA A 395 -4.32 4.52 26.06
N GLN A 396 -4.91 4.12 24.93
CA GLN A 396 -6.21 3.43 24.95
C GLN A 396 -6.16 2.10 25.69
N SER A 397 -5.13 1.30 25.42
CA SER A 397 -4.93 0.00 26.07
C SER A 397 -4.83 0.16 27.60
N ALA A 398 -4.05 1.13 28.07
CA ALA A 398 -3.86 1.44 29.48
C ALA A 398 -5.16 2.00 30.12
N TYR A 399 -5.82 2.95 29.45
CA TYR A 399 -7.11 3.48 29.90
C TYR A 399 -8.15 2.36 30.12
N LEU A 400 -8.28 1.44 29.18
CA LEU A 400 -9.22 0.32 29.31
C LEU A 400 -8.87 -0.61 30.48
N ALA A 401 -7.60 -0.72 30.86
CA ALA A 401 -7.14 -1.46 32.04
C ALA A 401 -7.35 -0.71 33.37
N SER A 402 -7.39 0.63 33.34
CA SER A 402 -7.41 1.50 34.52
C SER A 402 -8.74 1.52 35.29
N ASN A 403 -8.87 2.42 36.28
CA ASN A 403 -10.14 2.71 36.96
C ASN A 403 -10.81 4.01 36.47
N GLY A 404 -10.29 4.64 35.42
CA GLY A 404 -10.88 5.86 34.88
C GLY A 404 -12.23 5.63 34.20
N GLU A 405 -13.18 6.54 34.43
CA GLU A 405 -14.51 6.54 33.80
C GLU A 405 -14.44 6.91 32.33
N ASP A 406 -13.62 7.91 32.00
CA ASP A 406 -13.29 8.29 30.63
C ASP A 406 -11.79 8.62 30.53
N ILE A 407 -11.27 8.64 29.30
CA ILE A 407 -9.83 8.80 29.08
C ILE A 407 -9.30 10.18 29.50
N LEU A 408 -10.11 11.24 29.37
CA LEU A 408 -9.69 12.60 29.71
C LEU A 408 -9.63 12.75 31.23
N THR A 409 -10.66 12.26 31.92
CA THR A 409 -10.72 12.23 33.39
C THR A 409 -9.61 11.35 33.96
N TRP A 410 -9.29 10.21 33.33
CA TRP A 410 -8.15 9.38 33.73
C TRP A 410 -6.82 10.14 33.68
N LEU A 411 -6.52 10.81 32.56
CA LEU A 411 -5.30 11.60 32.40
C LEU A 411 -5.26 12.83 33.33
N ALA A 412 -6.41 13.50 33.54
CA ALA A 412 -6.52 14.66 34.42
C ALA A 412 -6.31 14.27 35.89
N ASN A 413 -6.89 13.14 36.32
CA ASN A 413 -6.70 12.62 37.66
C ASN A 413 -5.25 12.24 37.93
N ASP A 414 -4.60 11.55 36.97
CA ASP A 414 -3.16 11.24 37.03
C ASP A 414 -2.29 12.51 37.06
N MET A 415 -2.65 13.56 36.34
CA MET A 415 -1.94 14.84 36.42
C MET A 415 -2.07 15.48 37.82
N SER A 416 -3.25 15.38 38.43
CA SER A 416 -3.53 15.98 39.74
C SER A 416 -2.97 15.19 40.94
N SER A 417 -2.67 13.89 40.79
CA SER A 417 -2.11 13.05 41.85
C SER A 417 -0.68 13.45 42.25
N VAL A 418 0.01 14.21 41.41
CA VAL A 418 1.32 14.79 41.75
C VAL A 418 1.17 15.97 42.72
N LEU A 419 0.06 16.71 42.63
CA LEU A 419 -0.21 17.89 43.47
C LEU A 419 -0.85 17.50 44.79
N ASN A 420 -1.77 16.54 44.74
CA ASN A 420 -2.42 15.98 45.90
C ASN A 420 -1.71 14.68 46.21
N ALA A 421 -0.86 14.62 47.24
CA ALA A 421 -0.04 13.46 47.65
C ALA A 421 -0.88 12.24 48.12
N GLN A 422 -1.95 11.94 47.39
CA GLN A 422 -2.92 10.91 47.63
C GLN A 422 -2.61 9.80 46.64
N ARG A 423 -1.88 8.81 47.15
CA ARG A 423 -1.54 7.58 46.44
C ARG A 423 -2.84 6.85 46.13
N ASN A 424 -3.31 6.93 44.88
CA ASN A 424 -4.36 6.04 44.42
C ASN A 424 -3.71 4.68 44.20
N ASP A 425 -4.14 3.67 44.96
CA ASP A 425 -3.76 2.29 44.67
C ASP A 425 -4.31 1.93 43.28
N SER A 426 -3.46 2.05 42.27
CA SER A 426 -3.74 1.66 40.90
C SER A 426 -3.82 0.14 40.86
N ASN A 427 -4.98 -0.43 41.16
CA ASN A 427 -5.27 -1.82 40.85
C ASN A 427 -5.28 -1.98 39.32
N SER A 428 -4.11 -2.17 38.71
CA SER A 428 -4.00 -2.52 37.30
C SER A 428 -4.43 -3.97 37.15
N PHE A 429 -5.52 -4.18 36.42
CA PHE A 429 -6.03 -5.53 36.19
C PHE A 429 -5.18 -6.22 35.10
N SER A 430 -4.78 -7.46 35.36
CA SER A 430 -3.96 -8.27 34.44
C SER A 430 -4.79 -8.76 33.23
N TYR A 431 -5.12 -7.86 32.31
CA TYR A 431 -5.73 -8.19 31.02
C TYR A 431 -4.67 -8.55 29.98
N ARG A 432 -5.00 -9.46 29.05
CA ARG A 432 -4.18 -9.64 27.84
C ARG A 432 -4.39 -8.45 26.91
N MET A 433 -3.31 -7.76 26.56
CA MET A 433 -3.33 -6.52 25.79
C MET A 433 -2.43 -6.64 24.54
N PRO A 434 -2.89 -7.31 23.46
CA PRO A 434 -2.10 -7.51 22.23
C PRO A 434 -1.62 -6.20 21.59
N THR A 435 -2.39 -5.13 21.80
CA THR A 435 -2.08 -3.76 21.38
C THR A 435 -0.77 -3.21 21.94
N HIS A 436 -0.29 -3.70 23.10
CA HIS A 436 1.02 -3.28 23.61
C HIS A 436 2.14 -3.70 22.66
N TYR A 437 2.15 -4.96 22.21
CA TYR A 437 3.16 -5.45 21.27
C TYR A 437 3.08 -4.74 19.92
N SER A 438 1.87 -4.61 19.36
CA SER A 438 1.67 -3.91 18.08
C SER A 438 2.06 -2.43 18.16
N SER A 439 1.74 -1.74 19.27
CA SER A 439 2.15 -0.34 19.48
C SER A 439 3.67 -0.19 19.60
N LEU A 440 4.35 -1.16 20.22
CA LEU A 440 5.80 -1.14 20.38
C LEU A 440 6.51 -1.33 19.04
N LEU A 441 6.01 -2.24 18.20
CA LEU A 441 6.51 -2.42 16.84
C LEU A 441 6.38 -1.12 16.04
N VAL A 442 5.22 -0.45 16.09
CA VAL A 442 5.00 0.83 15.41
C VAL A 442 5.97 1.91 15.93
N ALA A 443 6.14 2.02 17.25
CA ALA A 443 7.05 2.99 17.85
C ALA A 443 8.51 2.77 17.41
N ILE A 444 9.00 1.53 17.50
CA ILE A 444 10.38 1.18 17.12
C ILE A 444 10.59 1.42 15.62
N SER A 445 9.72 0.88 14.77
CA SER A 445 9.85 1.03 13.31
C SER A 445 9.82 2.50 12.87
N SER A 446 9.03 3.34 13.53
CA SER A 446 8.98 4.78 13.25
C SER A 446 10.28 5.50 13.63
N CYS A 447 10.99 5.02 14.66
CA CYS A 447 12.24 5.62 15.12
C CYS A 447 13.46 5.17 14.31
N VAL A 448 13.49 3.93 13.80
CA VAL A 448 14.66 3.34 13.12
C VAL A 448 15.17 4.21 11.97
N GLY A 449 14.28 4.71 11.11
CA GLY A 449 14.67 5.57 9.98
C GLY A 449 15.34 6.87 10.43
N PHE A 450 14.79 7.53 11.45
CA PHE A 450 15.35 8.76 12.00
C PHE A 450 16.67 8.53 12.74
N LEU A 451 16.79 7.44 13.51
CA LEU A 451 18.03 7.08 14.19
C LEU A 451 19.15 6.79 13.19
N TYR A 452 18.86 6.01 12.14
CA TYR A 452 19.81 5.74 11.06
C TYR A 452 20.29 7.04 10.40
N GLY A 453 19.38 7.95 10.06
CA GLY A 453 19.72 9.25 9.48
C GLY A 453 20.52 10.14 10.44
N SER A 454 20.17 10.13 11.72
CA SER A 454 20.86 10.92 12.75
C SER A 454 22.31 10.45 12.96
N ILE A 455 22.55 9.13 12.93
CA ILE A 455 23.90 8.57 13.00
C ILE A 455 24.70 8.97 11.75
N GLN A 456 24.09 8.84 10.57
CA GLN A 456 24.76 9.06 9.30
C GLN A 456 25.12 10.53 9.06
N PHE A 457 24.20 11.44 9.40
CA PHE A 457 24.33 12.88 9.12
C PHE A 457 24.67 13.72 10.37
N GLY A 458 24.82 13.09 11.54
CA GLY A 458 25.00 13.75 12.84
C GLY A 458 26.23 14.66 12.94
N LYS A 459 27.32 14.32 12.25
CA LYS A 459 28.54 15.16 12.20
C LYS A 459 28.35 16.45 11.40
N ARG A 460 27.39 16.47 10.45
CA ARG A 460 27.17 17.59 9.53
C ARG A 460 26.11 18.56 10.04
N PHE A 461 25.07 18.06 10.69
CA PHE A 461 23.92 18.85 11.16
C PHE A 461 23.72 18.74 12.68
N HIS A 462 24.80 18.87 13.45
CA HIS A 462 24.80 18.58 14.89
C HIS A 462 23.73 19.37 15.67
N ALA A 463 23.65 20.69 15.46
CA ALA A 463 22.73 21.56 16.19
C ALA A 463 21.23 21.25 15.94
N PRO A 464 20.73 21.19 14.68
CA PRO A 464 19.32 20.87 14.43
C PRO A 464 18.98 19.41 14.76
N LEU A 465 19.86 18.44 14.47
CA LEU A 465 19.59 17.02 14.75
C LEU A 465 19.57 16.72 16.23
N TRP A 466 20.35 17.42 17.06
CA TRP A 466 20.31 17.25 18.51
C TRP A 466 18.93 17.62 19.08
N LYS A 467 18.37 18.76 18.66
CA LYS A 467 17.03 19.19 19.09
C LYS A 467 15.94 18.19 18.69
N MET A 468 15.97 17.75 17.42
CA MET A 468 15.03 16.73 16.91
C MET A 468 15.16 15.41 17.69
N SER A 469 16.40 14.98 17.97
CA SER A 469 16.67 13.76 18.73
C SER A 469 16.16 13.86 20.16
N ALA A 470 16.31 15.01 20.81
CA ALA A 470 15.78 15.24 22.15
C ALA A 470 14.25 15.12 22.18
N VAL A 471 13.55 15.67 21.18
CA VAL A 471 12.08 15.56 21.08
C VAL A 471 11.64 14.12 20.82
N VAL A 472 12.29 13.40 19.90
CA VAL A 472 11.96 11.99 19.63
C VAL A 472 12.24 11.12 20.85
N ALA A 473 13.37 11.33 21.53
CA ALA A 473 13.74 10.59 22.73
C ALA A 473 12.76 10.86 23.88
N LEU A 474 12.38 12.13 24.10
CA LEU A 474 11.36 12.51 25.08
C LEU A 474 10.02 11.84 24.77
N LEU A 475 9.56 11.91 23.52
CA LEU A 475 8.28 11.34 23.11
C LEU A 475 8.27 9.80 23.22
N PHE A 476 9.37 9.14 22.86
CA PHE A 476 9.52 7.69 23.01
C PHE A 476 9.60 7.27 24.48
N ALA A 477 10.29 8.06 25.33
CA ALA A 477 10.30 7.84 26.78
C ALA A 477 8.89 8.03 27.37
N SER A 478 8.17 9.10 26.99
CA SER A 478 6.77 9.31 27.38
C SER A 478 5.90 8.12 26.99
N TYR A 479 6.08 7.58 25.77
CA TYR A 479 5.39 6.36 25.32
C TYR A 479 5.69 5.15 26.22
N LEU A 480 6.96 4.88 26.54
CA LEU A 480 7.33 3.74 27.38
C LEU A 480 6.76 3.86 28.80
N LEU A 481 6.66 5.08 29.31
CA LEU A 481 6.25 5.39 30.68
C LEU A 481 4.73 5.58 30.87
N ILE A 482 3.92 5.45 29.82
CA ILE A 482 2.45 5.46 29.95
C ILE A 482 2.04 4.39 30.98
N ASP A 483 1.29 4.84 32.01
CA ASP A 483 0.77 4.00 33.10
C ASP A 483 1.84 3.33 33.98
N ALA A 484 3.07 3.85 33.97
CA ALA A 484 4.18 3.31 34.76
C ALA A 484 4.33 3.93 36.16
N PHE A 485 3.90 5.18 36.34
CA PHE A 485 3.97 5.91 37.61
C PHE A 485 2.94 7.05 37.64
N ASP A 486 2.55 7.49 38.84
CA ASP A 486 1.62 8.61 39.04
C ASP A 486 2.19 9.93 38.49
N GLY A 487 1.44 10.60 37.62
CA GLY A 487 1.86 11.85 36.98
C GLY A 487 2.54 11.69 35.63
N PHE A 488 2.55 10.47 35.05
CA PHE A 488 3.07 10.24 33.70
C PHE A 488 2.37 11.14 32.65
N SER A 489 1.12 11.55 32.91
CA SER A 489 0.33 12.43 32.04
C SER A 489 0.97 13.81 31.83
N ILE A 490 1.74 14.32 32.80
CA ILE A 490 2.48 15.59 32.65
C ILE A 490 3.60 15.44 31.63
N LEU A 491 4.37 14.35 31.73
CA LEU A 491 5.44 14.02 30.80
C LEU A 491 4.90 13.74 29.40
N LEU A 492 3.76 13.05 29.32
CA LEU A 492 3.07 12.77 28.08
C LEU A 492 2.54 14.06 27.41
N GLY A 493 1.90 14.93 28.19
CA GLY A 493 1.39 16.22 27.71
C GLY A 493 2.52 17.12 27.22
N THR A 494 3.58 17.27 28.00
CA THR A 494 4.76 18.08 27.63
C THR A 494 5.44 17.54 26.37
N GLY A 495 5.67 16.23 26.30
CA GLY A 495 6.25 15.58 25.12
C GLY A 495 5.39 15.75 23.87
N THR A 496 4.07 15.59 23.99
CA THR A 496 3.12 15.76 22.89
C THR A 496 3.05 17.21 22.41
N LEU A 497 3.09 18.19 23.31
CA LEU A 497 3.13 19.62 22.95
C LEU A 497 4.40 19.99 22.18
N LEU A 498 5.56 19.58 22.70
CA LEU A 498 6.85 19.81 22.03
C LEU A 498 6.91 19.11 20.66
N ALA A 499 6.39 17.89 20.58
CA ALA A 499 6.29 17.15 19.32
C ALA A 499 5.37 17.85 18.31
N THR A 500 4.21 18.33 18.75
CA THR A 500 3.26 19.07 17.91
C THR A 500 3.86 20.36 17.38
N TYR A 501 4.56 21.10 18.24
CA TYR A 501 5.32 22.28 17.81
C TYR A 501 6.41 21.91 16.78
N GLY A 502 7.14 20.82 17.03
CA GLY A 502 8.17 20.30 16.13
C GLY A 502 7.64 19.89 14.75
N LEU A 503 6.35 19.55 14.62
CA LEU A 503 5.74 19.32 13.31
C LEU A 503 5.78 20.58 12.44
N PHE A 504 5.56 21.76 13.03
CA PHE A 504 5.59 23.04 12.31
C PHE A 504 7.02 23.59 12.19
N ASP A 505 7.75 23.65 13.30
CA ASP A 505 9.15 24.12 13.36
C ASP A 505 10.10 23.04 13.92
N PRO A 506 10.63 22.16 13.04
CA PRO A 506 11.56 21.11 13.45
C PRO A 506 12.86 21.60 14.10
N GLU A 507 13.26 22.85 13.89
CA GLU A 507 14.53 23.40 14.38
C GLU A 507 14.37 24.26 15.63
N PHE A 508 13.13 24.54 16.04
CA PHE A 508 12.79 25.40 17.17
C PHE A 508 13.56 26.72 17.08
N GLY A 509 13.41 27.39 15.95
CA GLY A 509 14.45 28.29 15.45
C GLY A 509 14.04 29.25 14.34
N ARG A 510 12.81 29.78 14.27
CA ARG A 510 12.56 31.10 13.64
C ARG A 510 11.17 31.70 13.91
N TRP A 511 11.07 32.47 15.00
CA TRP A 511 10.17 33.63 15.07
C TRP A 511 10.91 34.94 15.41
N ARG A 512 12.25 34.94 15.53
CA ARG A 512 13.03 36.11 16.00
C ARG A 512 14.05 36.71 15.03
N ALA A 513 14.01 36.37 13.74
CA ALA A 513 14.99 36.89 12.77
C ALA A 513 14.43 37.86 11.72
N ASN A 514 13.11 38.02 11.59
CA ASN A 514 12.51 38.85 10.53
C ASN A 514 11.94 40.20 10.98
N GLU A 515 12.00 40.58 12.26
CA GLU A 515 11.54 41.91 12.74
C GLU A 515 12.67 42.91 13.04
N LEU A 516 13.94 42.49 12.99
CA LEU A 516 15.09 43.37 13.26
C LEU A 516 15.79 43.91 12.00
N GLY A 517 15.28 43.59 10.81
CA GLY A 517 15.90 43.95 9.52
C GLY A 517 15.24 45.10 8.75
N SER A 518 14.10 45.64 9.19
CA SER A 518 13.35 46.64 8.38
C SER A 518 13.46 48.09 8.85
N ASN A 519 14.27 48.41 9.86
CA ASN A 519 14.30 49.76 10.45
C ASN A 519 15.69 50.40 10.55
N GLN A 520 16.62 50.12 9.63
CA GLN A 520 17.83 50.94 9.49
C GLN A 520 18.33 51.02 8.03
N SER A 521 17.73 51.93 7.25
CA SER A 521 18.42 52.70 6.20
C SER A 521 17.53 53.80 5.61
N VAL A 522 17.26 54.84 6.40
CA VAL A 522 17.01 56.19 5.88
C VAL A 522 17.88 57.15 6.66
N SER A 523 19.05 57.47 6.11
CA SER A 523 19.78 58.74 6.22
C SER A 523 20.97 58.67 5.27
#